data_AF-A0A399UDM1-F1
#
_entry.id   AF-A0A399UDM1-F1
#
_cell.length_a   1.000
_cell.length_b   1.000
_cell.length_c   1.000
_cell.angle_alpha   90.00
_cell.angle_beta   90.00
_cell.angle_gamma   90.00
#
_symmetry.space_group_name_H-M   'P 1'
#
loop_
_entity.id
_entity.type
_entity.pdbx_description
1 polymer ?
#
loop_
_entity_poly.entity_id
_entity_poly.type
_entity_poly.pdbx_seq_one_letter_code
_entity_poly.pdbx_strand_id
1 'polypeptide(L)' 'MSTQIPQDSGQTASLHYGDGEFAVLSAGAFVRCAVSGVAIPLTALRYWSVERQEAYAGPREYLAAQPPG' A
#
# COMPACT_ATOMS: atom_id res chain seq x y z
N MET A 1 -34.26 -9.25 1.10
CA MET A 1 -33.29 -8.63 2.02
C MET A 1 -31.97 -9.37 1.83
N SER A 2 -31.12 -8.89 0.92
CA SER A 2 -29.89 -9.61 0.56
C SER A 2 -28.83 -9.37 1.61
N THR A 3 -28.44 -10.45 2.29
CA THR A 3 -27.33 -10.53 3.23
C THR A 3 -26.05 -10.08 2.52
N GLN A 4 -25.65 -8.82 2.71
CA GLN A 4 -24.32 -8.38 2.32
C GLN A 4 -23.32 -9.09 3.23
N ILE A 5 -22.67 -10.10 2.67
CA ILE A 5 -21.52 -10.79 3.23
C ILE A 5 -20.46 -9.70 3.49
N PRO A 6 -19.92 -9.52 4.71
CA PRO A 6 -18.81 -8.61 4.92
C PRO A 6 -17.55 -9.22 4.28
N GLN A 7 -17.37 -9.02 2.98
CA GLN A 7 -16.19 -9.43 2.22
C GLN A 7 -15.10 -8.36 2.33
N ASP A 8 -14.59 -8.13 3.52
CA ASP A 8 -13.26 -7.52 3.68
C ASP A 8 -12.30 -8.56 4.29
N SER A 9 -12.19 -9.69 3.59
CA SER A 9 -11.33 -10.79 3.99
C SER A 9 -9.89 -10.51 3.58
N GLY A 10 -9.22 -9.55 4.23
CA GLY A 10 -7.76 -9.42 4.20
C GLY A 10 -7.13 -9.39 2.79
N GLN A 11 -7.77 -8.70 1.84
CA GLN A 11 -7.28 -8.65 0.46
C GLN A 11 -6.28 -7.52 0.29
N THR A 12 -5.25 -7.76 -0.52
CA THR A 12 -4.28 -6.72 -0.88
C THR A 12 -4.94 -5.72 -1.82
N ALA A 13 -5.02 -4.46 -1.41
CA ALA A 13 -5.46 -3.35 -2.24
C ALA A 13 -4.41 -3.06 -3.32
N SER A 14 -4.87 -2.69 -4.50
CA SER A 14 -3.99 -2.14 -5.55
C SER A 14 -4.15 -0.64 -5.56
N LEU A 15 -3.07 0.09 -5.31
CA LEU A 15 -3.05 1.54 -5.34
C LEU A 15 -2.15 2.04 -6.46
N HIS A 16 -2.52 3.16 -7.05
CA HIS A 16 -1.64 3.99 -7.85
C HIS A 16 -1.10 5.12 -6.97
N TYR A 17 0.20 5.23 -6.86
CA TYR A 17 0.86 6.20 -6.00
C TYR A 17 1.16 7.48 -6.76
N GLY A 18 0.61 8.60 -6.31
CA GLY A 18 0.86 9.94 -6.83
C GLY A 18 1.75 10.75 -5.89
N ASP A 19 2.05 11.99 -6.31
CA ASP A 19 2.90 12.93 -5.58
C ASP A 19 2.12 13.55 -4.41
N GLY A 20 1.97 12.80 -3.32
CA GLY A 20 1.23 13.22 -2.11
C GLY A 20 -0.15 12.60 -1.92
N GLU A 21 -0.69 11.92 -2.92
CA GLU A 21 -1.95 11.17 -2.85
C GLU A 21 -1.82 9.78 -3.50
N PHE A 22 -2.78 8.90 -3.28
CA PHE A 22 -2.86 7.63 -3.98
C PHE A 22 -4.29 7.34 -4.43
N ALA A 23 -4.44 6.73 -5.60
CA ALA A 23 -5.72 6.30 -6.13
C ALA A 23 -5.91 4.79 -5.91
N VAL A 24 -7.05 4.38 -5.38
CA VAL A 24 -7.38 2.96 -5.20
C VAL A 24 -7.82 2.38 -6.54
N LEU A 25 -6.98 1.53 -7.14
CA LEU A 25 -7.29 0.79 -8.37
C LEU A 25 -8.12 -0.46 -8.08
N SER A 26 -7.87 -1.12 -6.95
CA SER A 26 -8.65 -2.29 -6.51
C SER A 26 -8.89 -2.23 -5.02
N ALA A 27 -10.15 -2.46 -4.63
CA ALA A 27 -10.58 -2.46 -3.24
C ALA A 27 -9.85 -3.55 -2.45
N GLY A 28 -9.33 -3.17 -1.28
CA GLY A 28 -8.68 -4.07 -0.35
C GLY A 28 -8.40 -3.38 0.98
N ALA A 29 -7.93 -4.16 1.95
CA ALA A 29 -7.72 -3.72 3.32
C ALA A 29 -6.32 -3.14 3.55
N PHE A 30 -5.31 -3.67 2.84
CA PHE A 30 -3.91 -3.32 3.05
C PHE A 30 -3.11 -3.43 1.76
N VAL A 31 -1.97 -2.76 1.68
CA VAL A 31 -0.94 -2.98 0.65
C VAL A 31 0.23 -3.76 1.24
N ARG A 32 1.05 -4.41 0.42
CA ARG A 32 2.28 -5.05 0.91
C ARG A 32 3.46 -4.13 0.76
N CYS A 33 4.34 -4.12 1.75
CA CYS A 33 5.62 -3.45 1.64
C CYS A 33 6.47 -4.11 0.55
N ALA A 34 7.02 -3.33 -0.38
CA ALA A 34 7.91 -3.85 -1.41
C ALA A 34 9.24 -4.42 -0.86
N VAL A 35 9.70 -3.92 0.29
CA VAL A 35 10.97 -4.34 0.91
C VAL A 35 10.75 -5.48 1.90
N SER A 36 9.86 -5.30 2.87
CA SER A 36 9.65 -6.25 3.97
C SER A 36 8.49 -7.22 3.74
N GLY A 37 7.62 -6.99 2.75
CA GLY A 37 6.45 -7.82 2.48
C GLY A 37 5.31 -7.69 3.51
N VAL A 38 5.47 -6.85 4.53
CA VAL A 38 4.50 -6.66 5.61
C VAL A 38 3.21 -6.03 5.06
N ALA A 39 2.06 -6.45 5.62
CA ALA A 39 0.77 -5.86 5.32
C ALA A 39 0.64 -4.47 5.99
N ILE A 40 0.45 -3.44 5.16
CA ILE A 40 0.32 -2.04 5.58
C ILE A 40 -1.13 -1.63 5.34
N PRO A 41 -1.91 -1.37 6.40
CA PRO A 41 -3.26 -0.85 6.25
C PRO A 41 -3.25 0.44 5.41
N LEU A 42 -4.24 0.63 4.54
CA LEU A 42 -4.34 1.87 3.74
C LEU A 42 -4.34 3.13 4.61
N THR A 43 -4.97 3.06 5.78
CA THR A 43 -4.99 4.16 6.76
C THR A 43 -3.64 4.44 7.42
N ALA A 44 -2.71 3.48 7.41
CA ALA A 44 -1.38 3.58 8.01
C ALA A 44 -0.30 3.84 6.95
N LEU A 45 -0.64 3.78 5.66
CA LEU A 45 0.27 3.99 4.55
C LEU A 45 0.70 5.46 4.49
N ARG A 46 1.94 5.72 4.91
CA ARG A 46 2.55 7.05 4.94
C ARG A 46 3.74 7.20 4.01
N TYR A 47 4.36 6.08 3.62
CA TYR A 47 5.59 6.05 2.83
C TYR A 47 5.38 5.22 1.58
N TRP A 48 5.58 5.83 0.42
CA TRP A 48 5.48 5.18 -0.89
C TRP A 48 6.42 5.86 -1.89
N SER A 49 6.73 5.19 -3.00
CA SER A 49 7.49 5.74 -4.13
C SER A 49 6.60 5.83 -5.35
N VAL A 50 6.49 7.04 -5.91
CA VAL A 50 5.75 7.31 -7.14
C VAL A 50 6.46 6.71 -8.36
N GLU A 51 7.78 6.83 -8.42
CA GLU A 51 8.58 6.31 -9.53
C GLU A 51 8.51 4.78 -9.63
N ARG A 52 8.53 4.10 -8.49
CA ARG A 52 8.50 2.63 -8.44
C ARG A 52 7.10 2.03 -8.25
N GLN A 53 6.10 2.86 -7.96
CA GLN A 53 4.74 2.44 -7.62
C GLN A 53 4.68 1.42 -6.47
N GLU A 54 5.42 1.68 -5.40
CA GLU A 54 5.61 0.76 -4.29
C GLU A 54 5.29 1.39 -2.94
N ALA A 55 4.65 0.62 -2.06
CA ALA A 55 4.40 1.00 -0.67
C ALA A 55 5.51 0.52 0.27
N TYR A 56 5.72 1.28 1.33
CA TYR A 56 6.70 0.98 2.38
C TYR A 56 6.06 1.06 3.76
N ALA A 57 6.37 0.07 4.61
CA ALA A 57 5.77 0.01 5.94
C ALA A 57 6.31 1.09 6.88
N GLY A 58 7.49 1.63 6.57
CA GLY A 58 8.08 2.71 7.33
C GLY A 58 9.20 3.42 6.57
N PRO A 59 9.79 4.44 7.21
CA PRO A 59 10.87 5.23 6.62
C PRO A 59 12.13 4.40 6.38
N ARG A 60 12.40 3.36 7.18
CA ARG A 60 13.56 2.48 6.99
C ARG A 60 13.48 1.74 5.66
N GLU A 61 12.35 1.14 5.35
CA GLU A 61 12.12 0.45 4.08
C GLU A 61 12.13 1.41 2.89
N TYR A 62 11.52 2.60 3.02
CA TYR A 62 11.58 3.62 1.96
C TYR A 62 13.02 4.05 1.66
N LEU A 63 13.82 4.32 2.69
CA LEU A 63 15.23 4.69 2.53
C LEU A 63 16.07 3.54 1.96
N ALA A 64 15.79 2.29 2.35
CA ALA A 64 16.48 1.12 1.80
C ALA A 64 16.17 0.87 0.31
N ALA A 65 15.00 1.32 -0.15
CA ALA A 65 14.58 1.23 -1.53
C ALA A 65 15.06 2.40 -2.40
N GLN A 66 15.55 3.48 -1.80
CA GLN A 66 16.09 4.63 -2.51
C GLN A 66 17.44 4.25 -3.13
N PRO A 67 17.70 4.55 -4.41
CA PRO A 67 18.98 4.27 -5.01
C PRO A 67 20.10 4.98 -4.23
N PRO A 68 21.26 4.34 -4.02
CA PRO A 68 22.44 5.04 -3.57
C PRO A 68 22.82 6.04 -4.67
N GLY A 69 22.81 7.33 -4.34
CA GLY A 69 23.28 8.39 -5.23
C GLY A 69 24.76 8.24 -5.58
#